data_AF-A0A2V9V700-F1
#
_entry.id   AF-A0A2V9V700-F1
#
_cell.length_a   1.000
_cell.length_b   1.000
_cell.length_c   1.000
_cell.angle_alpha   90.00
_cell.angle_beta   90.00
_cell.angle_gamma   90.00
#
_symmetry.space_group_name_H-M   'P 1'
#
loop_
_entity.id
_entity.type
_entity.pdbx_description
1 polymer ?
#
loop_
_entity_poly.entity_id
_entity_poly.type
_entity_poly.pdbx_seq_one_letter_code
_entity_poly.pdbx_strand_id
1 'polypeptide(L)'
;MRRKDLACVAILFLTIPVCPLLAQMVTQSPAGSAPPNSITTRAGRARREPCWQIAGISRSAMQQRKSLEGNARAQVQSVCNDSSLTPQQKREKIRQIHQQTQQQVEGVITPQQRQALQACRQQRGEGAHGGGRGMHPKGEGPCGEMTGPREPSPKAGPPQ
;
A
#
# COMPACT_ATOMS: atom_id res chain seq x y z
N MET A 1 18.59 34.90 -26.53
CA MET A 1 19.13 34.44 -27.83
C MET A 1 19.66 33.02 -27.66
N ARG A 2 19.13 32.06 -28.43
CA ARG A 2 19.65 30.68 -28.52
C ARG A 2 20.83 30.66 -29.48
N ARG A 3 21.94 29.99 -29.16
CA ARG A 3 22.90 29.47 -30.14
C ARG A 3 23.39 28.11 -29.66
N LYS A 4 23.16 27.13 -30.53
CA LYS A 4 23.59 25.73 -30.43
C LYS A 4 24.98 25.68 -31.04
N ASP A 5 25.95 25.06 -30.37
CA ASP A 5 27.22 24.70 -31.00
C ASP A 5 27.31 23.17 -31.11
N LEU A 6 27.52 22.77 -32.35
CA LEU A 6 27.59 21.42 -32.87
C LEU A 6 29.03 21.27 -33.38
N ALA A 7 29.81 20.33 -32.84
CA ALA A 7 31.05 19.82 -33.44
C ALA A 7 31.37 18.48 -32.76
N CYS A 8 31.08 17.33 -33.39
CA CYS A 8 31.91 16.65 -34.38
C CYS A 8 33.31 16.26 -33.86
N VAL A 9 33.45 15.08 -33.25
CA VAL A 9 34.60 14.18 -33.49
C VAL A 9 34.08 12.74 -33.45
N ALA A 10 34.04 12.12 -34.63
CA ALA A 10 33.94 10.68 -34.80
C ALA A 10 35.26 10.02 -34.39
N ILE A 11 35.25 8.79 -33.87
CA ILE A 11 36.16 7.70 -34.24
C ILE A 11 35.57 6.39 -33.73
N LEU A 12 35.55 5.43 -34.64
CA LEU A 12 34.95 4.11 -34.62
C LEU A 12 36.09 3.10 -34.45
N PHE A 13 36.01 2.17 -33.49
CA PHE A 13 36.83 0.95 -33.49
C PHE A 13 36.06 -0.26 -32.95
N LEU A 14 35.86 -1.22 -33.85
CA LEU A 14 35.51 -2.62 -33.62
C LEU A 14 36.43 -3.28 -32.59
N THR A 15 35.93 -4.27 -31.84
CA THR A 15 36.30 -5.71 -32.00
C THR A 15 35.73 -6.58 -30.88
N ILE A 16 35.24 -7.75 -31.30
CA ILE A 16 34.76 -8.90 -30.51
C ILE A 16 35.99 -9.73 -30.07
N PRO A 17 35.93 -10.51 -28.97
CA PRO A 17 36.01 -11.95 -29.19
C PRO A 17 35.04 -12.77 -28.34
N VAL A 18 34.34 -13.64 -29.06
CA VAL A 18 33.74 -14.89 -28.61
C VAL A 18 34.86 -15.84 -28.20
N CYS A 19 34.76 -16.45 -27.03
CA CYS A 19 35.54 -17.63 -26.65
C CYS A 19 34.56 -18.74 -26.23
N PRO A 20 34.39 -19.80 -27.04
CA PRO A 20 33.69 -21.01 -26.66
C PRO A 20 34.71 -22.02 -26.11
N LEU A 21 34.43 -22.69 -25.00
CA LEU A 21 35.09 -23.96 -24.73
C LEU A 21 34.20 -24.92 -23.94
N LEU A 22 33.88 -26.01 -24.62
CA LEU A 22 33.29 -27.24 -24.12
C LEU A 22 34.28 -27.98 -23.22
N ALA A 23 33.81 -28.49 -22.08
CA ALA A 23 34.38 -29.67 -21.46
C ALA A 23 33.25 -30.45 -20.76
N GLN A 24 32.81 -31.50 -21.42
CA GLN A 24 31.99 -32.57 -20.85
C GLN A 24 32.93 -33.47 -20.03
N MET A 25 32.54 -33.87 -18.82
CA MET A 25 32.86 -35.21 -18.35
C MET A 25 31.77 -35.69 -17.41
N VAL A 26 30.93 -36.53 -17.99
CA VAL A 26 29.97 -37.39 -17.32
C VAL A 26 30.79 -38.53 -16.70
N THR A 27 30.73 -38.71 -15.39
CA THR A 27 31.13 -39.98 -14.75
C THR A 27 29.99 -40.40 -13.85
N GLN A 28 29.26 -41.40 -14.33
CA GLN A 28 28.17 -42.07 -13.62
C GLN A 28 28.78 -43.28 -12.91
N SER A 29 28.47 -43.46 -11.63
CA SER A 29 28.32 -44.80 -11.07
C SER A 29 27.31 -44.84 -9.94
N PRO A 30 26.57 -45.95 -9.78
CA PRO A 30 25.25 -45.99 -9.17
C PRO A 30 25.29 -46.61 -7.77
N ALA A 31 24.56 -46.06 -6.81
CA ALA A 31 24.09 -46.81 -5.65
C ALA A 31 23.12 -45.95 -4.83
N GLY A 32 21.98 -46.54 -4.48
CA GLY A 32 21.12 -46.00 -3.41
C GLY A 32 19.76 -45.53 -3.89
N SER A 33 18.89 -46.48 -4.18
CA SER A 33 17.44 -46.27 -4.19
C SER A 33 16.98 -45.86 -2.79
N ALA A 34 16.95 -44.57 -2.51
CA ALA A 34 16.23 -43.99 -1.38
C ALA A 34 15.16 -43.06 -1.94
N PRO A 35 13.89 -43.15 -1.50
CA PRO A 35 12.88 -42.20 -1.93
C PRO A 35 13.34 -40.81 -1.50
N PRO A 36 13.47 -39.83 -2.41
CA PRO A 36 13.66 -38.47 -1.97
C PRO A 36 12.38 -38.09 -1.23
N ASN A 37 12.48 -37.99 0.10
CA ASN A 37 11.59 -37.16 0.88
C ASN A 37 11.41 -35.88 0.07
N SER A 38 10.20 -35.67 -0.44
CA SER A 38 9.84 -34.49 -1.19
C SER A 38 10.12 -33.30 -0.29
N ILE A 39 11.33 -32.75 -0.42
CA ILE A 39 11.63 -31.39 -0.05
C ILE A 39 10.64 -30.62 -0.89
N THR A 40 9.49 -30.30 -0.29
CA THR A 40 8.50 -29.41 -0.88
C THR A 40 9.30 -28.17 -1.20
N THR A 41 9.62 -28.04 -2.48
CA THR A 41 10.34 -26.92 -3.01
C THR A 41 9.51 -25.71 -2.65
N ARG A 42 9.97 -24.98 -1.64
CA ARG A 42 9.61 -23.58 -1.35
C ARG A 42 10.09 -22.66 -2.48
N ALA A 43 10.26 -23.21 -3.68
CA ALA A 43 10.63 -22.52 -4.90
C ALA A 43 9.33 -22.04 -5.54
N GLY A 44 9.25 -20.72 -5.75
CA GLY A 44 8.38 -20.20 -6.79
C GLY A 44 7.09 -19.53 -6.35
N ARG A 45 7.05 -18.83 -5.20
CA ARG A 45 6.35 -17.53 -5.28
C ARG A 45 7.27 -16.59 -6.05
N ALA A 46 7.24 -16.71 -7.38
CA ALA A 46 7.78 -15.65 -8.24
C ALA A 46 7.25 -14.32 -7.68
N ARG A 47 8.17 -13.39 -7.39
CA ARG A 47 7.87 -12.14 -6.70
C ARG A 47 6.92 -11.34 -7.58
N ARG A 48 5.61 -11.58 -7.46
CA ARG A 48 4.59 -10.89 -8.23
C ARG A 48 4.72 -9.41 -7.92
N GLU A 49 4.75 -8.59 -8.96
CA GLU A 49 4.78 -7.15 -8.79
C GLU A 49 3.57 -6.71 -7.94
N PRO A 50 3.73 -5.81 -6.99
CA PRO A 50 2.64 -5.31 -6.18
C PRO A 50 1.66 -4.51 -7.05
N CYS A 51 0.38 -4.50 -6.68
CA CYS A 51 -0.66 -3.87 -7.51
C CYS A 51 -0.46 -2.37 -7.76
N TRP A 52 0.28 -1.66 -6.91
CA TRP A 52 0.61 -0.27 -7.15
C TRP A 52 1.60 -0.08 -8.31
N GLN A 53 2.52 -1.04 -8.53
CA GLN A 53 3.41 -1.02 -9.71
C GLN A 53 2.62 -1.32 -10.99
N ILE A 54 1.71 -2.30 -10.94
CA ILE A 54 0.83 -2.65 -12.06
C ILE A 54 -0.08 -1.48 -12.43
N ALA A 55 -0.54 -0.71 -11.43
CA ALA A 55 -1.32 0.49 -11.64
C ALA A 55 -0.50 1.70 -12.15
N GLY A 56 0.80 1.54 -12.39
CA GLY A 56 1.68 2.63 -12.82
C GLY A 56 1.85 3.75 -11.79
N ILE A 57 1.62 3.46 -10.50
CA ILE A 57 1.77 4.43 -9.42
C ILE A 57 3.25 4.42 -9.00
N SER A 58 3.87 5.60 -8.90
CA SER A 58 5.26 5.69 -8.43
C SER A 58 5.36 5.49 -6.91
N ARG A 59 6.54 5.10 -6.41
CA ARG A 59 6.80 5.05 -4.96
C ARG A 59 6.63 6.41 -4.30
N SER A 60 7.07 7.48 -4.96
CA SER A 60 6.93 8.86 -4.46
C SER A 60 5.46 9.25 -4.36
N ALA A 61 4.62 8.90 -5.33
CA ALA A 61 3.18 9.17 -5.27
C ALA A 61 2.51 8.42 -4.09
N MET A 62 2.90 7.17 -3.84
CA MET A 62 2.43 6.42 -2.66
C MET A 62 2.87 7.06 -1.34
N GLN A 63 4.11 7.53 -1.24
CA GLN A 63 4.62 8.23 -0.06
C GLN A 63 3.91 9.56 0.17
N GLN A 64 3.70 10.33 -0.91
CA GLN A 64 2.95 11.58 -0.87
C GLN A 64 1.51 11.35 -0.43
N ARG A 65 0.80 10.37 -1.01
CA ARG A 65 -0.55 10.00 -0.55
C ARG A 65 -0.56 9.67 0.94
N LYS A 66 0.38 8.84 1.40
CA LYS A 66 0.48 8.48 2.83
C LYS A 66 0.69 9.72 3.72
N SER A 67 1.50 10.67 3.27
CA SER A 67 1.71 11.93 3.99
C SER A 67 0.43 12.77 4.06
N LEU A 68 -0.30 12.90 2.95
CA LEU A 68 -1.57 13.63 2.89
C LEU A 68 -2.61 13.00 3.82
N GLU A 69 -2.77 11.68 3.76
CA GLU A 69 -3.65 10.93 4.66
C GLU A 69 -3.22 11.06 6.13
N GLY A 70 -1.91 11.05 6.41
CA GLY A 70 -1.38 11.24 7.76
C GLY A 70 -1.69 12.63 8.32
N ASN A 71 -1.50 13.67 7.52
CA ASN A 71 -1.82 15.05 7.88
C ASN A 71 -3.32 15.22 8.12
N ALA A 72 -4.17 14.64 7.26
CA ALA A 72 -5.61 14.65 7.43
C ALA A 72 -6.03 14.01 8.76
N ARG A 73 -5.44 12.87 9.14
CA ARG A 73 -5.71 12.22 10.43
C ARG A 73 -5.34 13.11 11.61
N ALA A 74 -4.19 13.79 11.54
CA ALA A 74 -3.77 14.72 12.59
C ALA A 74 -4.75 15.91 12.73
N GLN A 75 -5.23 16.46 11.60
CA GLN A 75 -6.23 17.53 11.61
C GLN A 75 -7.57 17.05 12.18
N VAL A 76 -8.02 15.85 11.80
CA VAL A 76 -9.23 15.24 12.37
C VAL A 76 -9.08 15.08 13.89
N GLN A 77 -7.94 14.57 14.37
CA GLN A 77 -7.68 14.46 15.81
C GLN A 77 -7.76 15.82 16.51
N SER A 78 -7.21 16.87 15.90
CA SER A 78 -7.30 18.23 16.43
C SER A 78 -8.75 18.71 16.53
N VAL A 79 -9.58 18.46 15.51
CA VAL A 79 -11.01 18.82 15.53
C VAL A 79 -11.75 18.02 16.61
N CYS A 80 -11.39 16.75 16.80
CA CYS A 80 -12.00 15.91 17.82
C CYS A 80 -11.67 16.36 19.24
N ASN A 81 -10.43 16.80 19.47
CA ASN A 81 -9.96 17.31 20.76
C ASN A 81 -10.42 18.74 21.07
N ASP A 82 -10.96 19.48 20.09
CA ASP A 82 -11.43 20.85 20.28
C ASP A 82 -12.74 20.87 21.07
N SER A 83 -12.69 21.26 22.34
CA SER A 83 -13.86 21.36 23.24
C SER A 83 -14.76 22.54 22.94
N SER A 84 -14.33 23.50 22.10
CA SER A 84 -15.15 24.66 21.72
C SER A 84 -16.18 24.35 20.63
N LEU A 85 -16.03 23.20 19.94
CA LEU A 85 -16.88 22.82 18.83
C LEU A 85 -18.00 21.87 19.25
N THR A 86 -19.20 22.14 18.73
CA THR A 86 -20.32 21.21 18.85
C THR A 86 -20.09 19.94 18.02
N PRO A 87 -20.76 18.82 18.34
CA PRO A 87 -20.66 17.60 17.53
C PRO A 87 -20.96 17.83 16.04
N GLN A 88 -21.95 18.66 15.72
CA GLN A 88 -22.29 18.99 14.34
C GLN A 88 -21.17 19.77 13.64
N GLN A 89 -20.57 20.76 14.31
CA GLN A 89 -19.44 21.51 13.77
C GLN A 89 -18.21 20.62 13.54
N LYS A 90 -17.93 19.68 14.46
CA LYS A 90 -16.86 18.69 14.29
C LYS A 90 -17.08 17.84 13.04
N ARG A 91 -18.30 17.30 12.86
CA ARG A 91 -18.66 16.51 11.67
C ARG A 91 -18.44 17.28 10.38
N GLU A 92 -18.85 18.55 10.35
CA GLU A 92 -18.70 19.40 9.17
C GLU A 92 -17.22 19.68 8.85
N LYS A 93 -16.42 20.07 9.85
CA LYS A 93 -14.98 20.30 9.66
C LYS A 93 -14.26 19.03 9.20
N ILE A 94 -14.59 17.87 9.77
CA ILE A 94 -13.98 16.59 9.36
C ILE A 94 -14.36 16.24 7.92
N ARG A 95 -15.61 16.49 7.52
CA ARG A 95 -16.05 16.33 6.13
C ARG A 95 -15.21 17.19 5.19
N GLN A 96 -14.96 18.46 5.54
CA GLN A 96 -14.14 19.37 4.76
C GLN A 96 -12.68 18.90 4.65
N ILE A 97 -12.08 18.46 5.77
CA ILE A 97 -10.72 17.88 5.78
C ILE A 97 -10.64 16.69 4.82
N HIS A 98 -11.63 15.78 4.85
CA HIS A 98 -11.66 14.66 3.94
C HIS A 98 -11.79 15.09 2.48
N GLN A 99 -12.69 16.02 2.15
CA GLN A 99 -12.86 16.51 0.78
C GLN A 99 -11.58 17.15 0.24
N GLN A 100 -10.95 18.02 1.01
CA GLN A 100 -9.68 18.66 0.64
C GLN A 100 -8.56 17.62 0.45
N THR A 101 -8.47 16.65 1.36
CA THR A 101 -7.49 15.57 1.26
C THR A 101 -7.72 14.73 0.01
N GLN A 102 -8.97 14.40 -0.33
CA GLN A 102 -9.27 13.64 -1.55
C GLN A 102 -8.82 14.38 -2.80
N GLN A 103 -9.08 15.69 -2.90
CA GLN A 103 -8.61 16.51 -4.02
C GLN A 103 -7.08 16.52 -4.13
N GLN A 104 -6.37 16.64 -3.00
CA GLN A 104 -4.91 16.59 -2.97
C GLN A 104 -4.38 15.20 -3.37
N VAL A 105 -5.04 14.13 -2.91
CA VAL A 105 -4.69 12.76 -3.28
C VAL A 105 -4.94 12.49 -4.76
N GLU A 106 -6.00 13.05 -5.34
CA GLU A 106 -6.30 12.94 -6.78
C GLU A 106 -5.24 13.61 -7.66
N GLY A 107 -4.62 14.69 -7.16
CA GLY A 107 -3.45 15.31 -7.80
C GLY A 107 -2.19 14.43 -7.78
N VAL A 108 -2.13 13.42 -6.90
CA VAL A 108 -0.97 12.53 -6.73
C VAL A 108 -1.21 11.15 -7.36
N ILE A 109 -2.43 10.63 -7.25
CA ILE A 109 -2.87 9.36 -7.84
C ILE A 109 -4.15 9.60 -8.61
N THR A 110 -4.09 9.43 -9.93
CA THR A 110 -5.23 9.72 -10.80
C THR A 110 -6.36 8.71 -10.61
N PRO A 111 -7.61 9.06 -10.98
CA PRO A 111 -8.74 8.13 -10.92
C PRO A 111 -8.48 6.81 -11.68
N GLN A 112 -7.83 6.88 -12.85
CA GLN A 112 -7.46 5.72 -13.64
C GLN A 112 -6.47 4.79 -12.91
N GLN A 113 -5.45 5.36 -12.25
CA GLN A 113 -4.50 4.59 -11.45
C GLN A 113 -5.18 3.94 -10.23
N ARG A 114 -6.13 4.62 -9.58
CA ARG A 114 -6.93 4.03 -8.50
C ARG A 114 -7.75 2.84 -8.99
N GLN A 115 -8.38 2.96 -10.16
CA GLN A 115 -9.16 1.88 -10.76
C GLN A 115 -8.28 0.68 -11.13
N ALA A 116 -7.10 0.90 -11.71
CA ALA A 116 -6.15 -0.17 -12.02
C ALA A 116 -5.63 -0.87 -10.74
N LEU A 117 -5.37 -0.08 -9.68
CA LEU A 117 -4.98 -0.62 -8.37
C LEU A 117 -6.09 -1.49 -7.78
N GLN A 118 -7.35 -1.05 -7.87
CA GLN A 118 -8.51 -1.79 -7.39
C GLN A 118 -8.72 -3.08 -8.20
N ALA A 119 -8.66 -3.02 -9.53
CA ALA A 119 -8.81 -4.18 -10.40
C ALA A 119 -7.75 -5.25 -10.10
N CYS A 120 -6.48 -4.85 -9.95
CA CYS A 120 -5.40 -5.78 -9.59
C CYS A 120 -5.64 -6.43 -8.22
N ARG A 121 -6.10 -5.67 -7.22
CA ARG A 121 -6.41 -6.20 -5.88
C ARG A 121 -7.58 -7.19 -5.92
N GLN A 122 -8.63 -6.86 -6.68
CA GLN A 122 -9.79 -7.73 -6.87
C GLN A 122 -9.39 -9.04 -7.55
N GLN A 123 -8.60 -8.98 -8.62
CA GLN A 123 -8.08 -10.15 -9.33
C GLN A 123 -7.25 -11.08 -8.42
N ARG A 124 -6.58 -10.52 -7.42
CA ARG A 124 -5.75 -11.28 -6.47
C ARG A 124 -6.50 -11.81 -5.25
N GLY A 125 -7.80 -11.53 -5.13
CA GLY A 125 -8.55 -11.83 -3.90
C GLY A 125 -8.06 -11.02 -2.69
N GLU A 126 -7.27 -9.96 -2.92
CA GLU A 126 -6.85 -8.99 -1.88
C GLU A 126 -7.99 -8.01 -1.55
N GLY A 127 -9.13 -8.12 -2.23
CA GLY A 127 -10.35 -7.34 -1.99
C GLY A 127 -11.16 -7.86 -0.79
N ALA A 128 -11.62 -6.91 0.03
CA ALA A 128 -12.59 -7.03 1.13
C ALA A 128 -12.24 -7.94 2.34
N HIS A 129 -11.41 -8.98 2.20
CA HIS A 129 -11.11 -9.92 3.30
C HIS A 129 -9.62 -10.06 3.64
N GLY A 130 -8.72 -9.40 2.92
CA GLY A 130 -7.26 -9.42 3.16
C GLY A 130 -6.78 -8.56 4.35
N GLY A 131 -7.69 -8.06 5.18
CA GLY A 131 -7.42 -7.24 6.37
C GLY A 131 -7.89 -7.94 7.64
N GLY A 132 -7.49 -9.19 7.85
CA GLY A 132 -7.69 -9.83 9.15
C GLY A 132 -6.88 -9.09 10.23
N ARG A 133 -7.55 -8.18 10.96
CA ARG A 133 -7.27 -7.78 12.36
C ARG A 133 -8.26 -6.68 12.78
N GLY A 134 -9.14 -7.04 13.71
CA GLY A 134 -9.83 -6.09 14.59
C GLY A 134 -11.25 -5.77 14.15
N MET A 135 -12.22 -6.44 14.79
CA MET A 135 -13.51 -5.85 15.09
C MET A 135 -13.26 -4.53 15.84
N HIS A 136 -13.17 -3.40 15.13
CA HIS A 136 -13.11 -2.11 15.80
C HIS A 136 -14.45 -1.91 16.51
N PRO A 137 -14.47 -1.68 17.83
CA PRO A 137 -15.70 -1.33 18.52
C PRO A 137 -16.30 -0.10 17.84
N LYS A 138 -17.59 -0.16 17.54
CA LYS A 138 -18.34 0.94 16.92
C LYS A 138 -18.33 2.14 17.87
N GLY A 139 -17.36 3.04 17.69
CA GLY A 139 -17.54 4.43 18.07
C GLY A 139 -18.38 5.08 16.97
N GLU A 140 -19.59 5.49 17.30
CA GLU A 140 -20.58 6.02 16.36
C GLU A 140 -20.27 7.47 15.98
N GLY A 141 -19.16 7.70 15.27
CA GLY A 141 -18.89 9.03 14.75
C GLY A 141 -17.45 9.26 14.27
N PRO A 142 -17.22 10.35 13.54
CA PRO A 142 -15.89 10.68 12.98
C PRO A 142 -14.83 11.00 14.05
N CYS A 143 -15.22 11.11 15.31
CA CYS A 143 -14.32 11.27 16.46
C CYS A 143 -14.30 10.07 17.41
N GLY A 144 -14.99 8.98 17.07
CA GLY A 144 -15.36 7.96 18.05
C GLY A 144 -16.34 8.52 19.08
N GLU A 145 -17.29 7.72 19.53
CA GLU A 145 -18.16 8.06 20.64
C GLU A 145 -17.32 8.14 21.93
N MET A 146 -16.75 9.30 22.26
CA MET A 146 -16.41 9.61 23.65
C MET A 146 -17.69 10.06 24.34
N THR A 147 -18.56 9.10 24.67
CA THR A 147 -19.42 9.29 25.85
C THR A 147 -18.48 9.60 27.01
N GLY A 148 -18.82 10.60 27.82
CA GLY A 148 -17.99 11.19 28.87
C GLY A 148 -17.58 10.20 29.98
N PRO A 149 -17.25 10.66 31.19
CA PRO A 149 -17.01 9.76 32.31
C PRO A 149 -18.14 8.73 32.35
N ARG A 150 -17.82 7.43 32.32
CA ARG A 150 -18.80 6.37 32.53
C ARG A 150 -19.49 6.67 33.87
N GLU A 151 -20.67 7.28 33.82
CA GLU A 151 -21.60 7.22 34.94
C GLU A 151 -21.87 5.73 35.19
N PRO A 152 -21.60 5.21 36.41
CA PRO A 152 -21.96 3.84 36.73
C PRO A 152 -23.49 3.72 36.66
N SER A 153 -23.98 2.98 35.69
CA SER A 153 -25.42 2.67 35.58
C SER A 153 -25.94 2.11 36.91
N PRO A 154 -27.12 2.54 37.38
CA PRO A 154 -27.69 2.05 38.63
C PRO A 154 -27.99 0.56 38.47
N LYS A 155 -27.41 -0.26 39.35
CA LYS A 155 -27.75 -1.68 39.44
C LYS A 155 -29.23 -1.78 39.79
N ALA A 156 -30.05 -2.24 38.84
CA ALA A 156 -31.38 -2.73 39.13
C ALA A 156 -31.26 -3.85 40.18
N GLY A 157 -31.89 -3.66 41.33
CA GLY A 157 -31.94 -4.64 42.41
C GLY A 157 -32.63 -5.93 41.97
N PRO A 158 -32.33 -7.07 42.63
CA PRO A 158 -32.92 -8.35 42.27
C PRO A 158 -34.45 -8.35 42.53
N PRO A 159 -35.24 -9.07 41.71
CA PRO A 159 -36.67 -9.21 41.92
C PRO A 159 -36.95 -9.99 43.21
N GLN A 160 -37.94 -9.50 43.97
CA GLN A 160 -38.57 -10.18 45.11
C GLN A 160 -39.62 -11.19 44.61
#